data_AF-A0A6G3MIR5-F1
#
_entry.id   AF-A0A6G3MIR5-F1
#
_cell.length_a   1.000
_cell.length_b   1.000
_cell.length_c   1.000
_cell.angle_alpha   90.00
_cell.angle_beta   90.00
_cell.angle_gamma   90.00
#
_symmetry.space_group_name_H-M   'P 1'
#
loop_
_entity.id
_entity.type
_entity.pdbx_description
1 polymer ?
#
loop_
_entity_poly.entity_id
_entity_poly.type
_entity_poly.pdbx_seq_one_letter_code
_entity_poly.pdbx_strand_id
1 'polypeptide(L)'
;RRRQVKSILQSASPSSTEYIQLEIRQRALKLIANSIYGCLGYVNSRFYAKPLAALITSKGRELLNCTKDIVEGGMGFSVIYGDTDSIMVNTKTDDYVKIKEISQKIINAVNRNYHHLKIELDGVFRPMLLLKKKKYAAMSITMGQDGIPIKKKEVKGLDIIRHDWSMLAKESGSDILDLILSVTNHDNLIDKIQEYLMALNDKLNQNSIEIEKFIIKKNLTKRIEEYGDKKSQSHLLVAHRLISQGKKITIGDTIDYI
;
A
#
# COMPACT_ATOMS: atom_id res chain seq x y z
N ARG A 1 7.30 -22.59 15.34
CA ARG A 1 7.58 -21.33 16.07
C ARG A 1 6.55 -20.23 15.77
N ARG A 2 6.54 -19.53 14.62
CA ARG A 2 5.56 -18.43 14.39
C ARG A 2 4.10 -18.86 14.45
N ARG A 3 3.75 -20.03 13.88
CA ARG A 3 2.38 -20.60 13.95
C ARG A 3 1.93 -20.83 15.40
N GLN A 4 2.81 -21.35 16.26
CA GLN A 4 2.52 -21.56 17.68
C GLN A 4 2.26 -20.23 18.40
N VAL A 5 3.11 -19.21 18.17
CA VAL A 5 2.90 -17.87 18.75
C VAL A 5 1.56 -17.28 18.32
N LYS A 6 1.18 -17.42 17.04
CA LYS A 6 -0.14 -17.00 16.55
C LYS A 6 -1.30 -17.76 17.23
N SER A 7 -1.14 -19.05 17.49
CA SER A 7 -2.15 -19.86 18.17
C SER A 7 -2.38 -19.38 19.61
N ILE A 8 -1.31 -19.05 20.34
CA ILE A 8 -1.40 -18.53 21.72
C ILE A 8 -1.97 -17.12 21.73
N LEU A 9 -1.63 -16.31 20.72
CA LEU A 9 -2.14 -14.95 20.57
C LEU A 9 -3.67 -14.91 20.39
N GLN A 10 -4.28 -15.93 19.78
CA GLN A 10 -5.74 -16.02 19.63
C GLN A 10 -6.47 -16.20 20.96
N SER A 11 -5.83 -16.81 21.96
CA SER A 11 -6.37 -17.00 23.30
C SER A 11 -6.03 -15.88 24.29
N ALA A 12 -5.13 -14.97 23.92
CA ALA A 12 -4.68 -13.89 24.79
C ALA A 12 -5.61 -12.67 24.70
N SER A 13 -5.89 -12.03 25.84
CA SER A 13 -6.69 -10.79 25.87
C SER A 13 -5.96 -9.63 25.18
N PRO A 14 -6.57 -8.88 24.25
CA PRO A 14 -5.91 -7.82 23.49
C PRO A 14 -5.27 -6.69 24.32
N SER A 15 -5.75 -6.46 25.54
CA SER A 15 -5.24 -5.43 26.45
C SER A 15 -4.11 -5.90 27.37
N SER A 16 -3.72 -7.18 27.32
CA SER A 16 -2.70 -7.72 28.21
C SER A 16 -1.27 -7.43 27.72
N THR A 17 -0.34 -7.27 28.66
CA THR A 17 1.09 -7.18 28.36
C THR A 17 1.58 -8.41 27.59
N GLU A 18 1.04 -9.59 27.89
CA GLU A 18 1.34 -10.83 27.19
C GLU A 18 0.96 -10.75 25.70
N TYR A 19 -0.22 -10.22 25.38
CA TYR A 19 -0.66 -10.04 23.99
C TYR A 19 0.31 -9.14 23.22
N ILE A 20 0.73 -8.01 23.82
CA ILE A 20 1.70 -7.10 23.21
C ILE A 20 3.04 -7.82 22.96
N GLN A 21 3.56 -8.58 23.93
CA GLN A 21 4.79 -9.33 23.76
C GLN A 21 4.69 -10.39 22.66
N LEU A 22 3.58 -11.12 22.58
CA LEU A 22 3.34 -12.12 21.54
C LEU A 22 3.18 -11.48 20.15
N GLU A 23 2.57 -10.29 20.07
CA GLU A 23 2.45 -9.50 18.84
C GLU A 23 3.81 -9.03 18.33
N ILE A 24 4.66 -8.49 19.20
CA ILE A 24 6.05 -8.13 18.87
C ILE A 24 6.82 -9.37 18.42
N ARG A 25 6.70 -10.49 19.15
CA ARG A 25 7.40 -11.74 18.84
C ARG A 25 7.00 -12.31 17.48
N GLN A 26 5.71 -12.36 17.15
CA GLN A 26 5.28 -12.87 15.84
C GLN A 26 5.73 -11.95 14.69
N ARG A 27 5.76 -10.63 14.91
CA ARG A 27 6.28 -9.65 13.95
C ARG A 27 7.77 -9.81 13.73
N ALA A 28 8.55 -9.97 14.79
CA ALA A 28 9.98 -10.23 14.71
C ALA A 28 10.26 -11.52 13.91
N LEU A 29 9.54 -12.61 14.19
CA LEU A 29 9.68 -13.86 13.43
C LEU A 29 9.29 -13.69 11.95
N LYS A 30 8.26 -12.90 11.63
CA LYS A 30 7.90 -12.58 10.25
C LYS A 30 9.01 -11.79 9.55
N LEU A 31 9.54 -10.78 10.22
CA LEU A 31 10.60 -9.92 9.68
C LEU A 31 11.86 -10.73 9.40
N ILE A 32 12.31 -11.55 10.36
CA ILE A 32 13.49 -12.42 10.20
C ILE A 32 13.29 -13.34 8.99
N ALA A 33 12.15 -14.01 8.88
CA ALA A 33 11.87 -14.93 7.77
C ALA A 33 11.92 -14.20 6.41
N ASN A 34 11.33 -13.01 6.31
CA ASN A 34 11.33 -12.22 5.08
C ASN A 34 12.73 -11.68 4.74
N SER A 35 13.54 -11.35 5.74
CA SER A 35 14.91 -10.85 5.55
C SER A 35 15.87 -11.92 5.03
N ILE A 36 15.62 -13.22 5.26
CA ILE A 36 16.48 -14.31 4.76
C ILE A 36 16.64 -14.23 3.24
N TYR A 37 15.54 -14.02 2.50
CA TYR A 37 15.59 -13.83 1.05
C TYR A 37 16.44 -12.61 0.68
N GLY A 38 16.28 -11.49 1.39
CA GLY A 38 17.06 -10.27 1.17
C GLY A 38 18.57 -10.49 1.36
N CYS A 39 18.96 -11.28 2.35
CA CYS A 39 20.36 -11.64 2.60
C CYS A 39 21.00 -12.42 1.44
N LEU A 40 20.24 -13.24 0.71
CA LEU A 40 20.75 -13.97 -0.46
C LEU A 40 21.01 -13.05 -1.65
N GLY A 41 20.24 -11.96 -1.78
CA GLY A 41 20.34 -11.00 -2.88
C GLY A 41 21.30 -9.83 -2.63
N TYR A 42 21.72 -9.59 -1.39
CA TYR A 42 22.58 -8.45 -1.04
C TYR A 42 24.06 -8.73 -1.30
N VAL A 43 24.70 -7.91 -2.14
CA VAL A 43 26.08 -8.15 -2.63
C VAL A 43 27.11 -8.19 -1.49
N ASN A 44 26.94 -7.38 -0.45
CA ASN A 44 27.87 -7.35 0.70
C ASN A 44 27.43 -8.31 1.82
N SER A 45 26.49 -9.21 1.57
CA SER A 45 26.08 -10.24 2.54
C SER A 45 27.14 -11.32 2.64
N ARG A 46 27.44 -11.77 3.86
CA ARG A 46 28.27 -12.97 4.10
C ARG A 46 27.71 -14.22 3.41
N PHE A 47 26.39 -14.26 3.20
CA PHE A 47 25.68 -15.38 2.58
C PHE A 47 25.12 -14.99 1.20
N TYR A 48 25.81 -14.12 0.47
CA TYR A 48 25.40 -13.71 -0.86
C TYR A 48 25.32 -14.91 -1.82
N ALA A 49 24.16 -15.10 -2.42
CA ALA A 49 23.88 -16.21 -3.35
C ALA A 49 22.84 -15.77 -4.39
N LYS A 50 23.26 -14.91 -5.33
CA LYS A 50 22.41 -14.37 -6.40
C LYS A 50 21.61 -15.44 -7.16
N PRO A 51 22.17 -16.61 -7.55
CA PRO A 51 21.40 -17.63 -8.26
C PRO A 51 20.23 -18.17 -7.45
N LEU A 52 20.40 -18.36 -6.13
CA LEU A 52 19.32 -18.79 -5.24
C LEU A 52 18.23 -17.73 -5.12
N ALA A 53 18.62 -16.46 -4.95
CA ALA A 53 17.67 -15.35 -4.92
C ALA A 53 16.88 -15.26 -6.25
N ALA A 54 17.55 -15.41 -7.39
CA ALA A 54 16.93 -15.41 -8.70
C ALA A 54 15.93 -16.57 -8.86
N LEU A 55 16.30 -17.79 -8.45
CA LEU A 55 15.43 -18.97 -8.47
C LEU A 55 14.15 -18.74 -7.65
N ILE A 56 14.28 -18.21 -6.44
CA ILE A 56 13.13 -17.89 -5.57
C ILE A 56 12.18 -16.92 -6.27
N THR A 57 12.69 -15.82 -6.85
CA THR A 57 11.83 -14.87 -7.56
C THR A 57 11.21 -15.44 -8.83
N SER A 58 11.93 -16.32 -9.53
CA SER A 58 11.43 -17.01 -10.72
C SER A 58 10.25 -17.89 -10.36
N LYS A 59 10.39 -18.69 -9.30
CA LYS A 59 9.30 -19.54 -8.81
C LYS A 59 8.13 -18.71 -8.30
N GLY A 60 8.36 -17.57 -7.64
CA GLY A 60 7.28 -16.65 -7.26
C GLY A 60 6.46 -16.14 -8.45
N ARG A 61 7.11 -15.73 -9.55
CA ARG A 61 6.42 -15.29 -10.78
C ARG A 61 5.68 -16.43 -11.47
N GLU A 62 6.29 -17.61 -11.52
CA GLU A 62 5.67 -18.83 -12.06
C GLU A 62 4.40 -19.17 -11.28
N LEU A 63 4.45 -19.19 -9.95
CA LEU A 63 3.30 -19.45 -9.09
C LEU A 63 2.18 -18.43 -9.29
N LEU A 64 2.52 -17.14 -9.42
CA LEU A 64 1.54 -16.08 -9.67
C LEU A 64 0.83 -16.29 -11.01
N ASN A 65 1.59 -16.61 -12.08
CA ASN A 65 1.03 -16.89 -13.40
C ASN A 65 0.17 -18.15 -13.39
N CYS A 66 0.64 -19.26 -12.78
CA CYS A 66 -0.16 -20.48 -12.64
C CYS A 66 -1.46 -20.22 -11.88
N THR A 67 -1.42 -19.39 -10.83
CA THR A 67 -2.63 -19.01 -10.07
C THR A 67 -3.59 -18.21 -10.94
N LYS A 68 -3.08 -17.26 -11.73
CA LYS A 68 -3.88 -16.53 -12.71
C LYS A 68 -4.53 -17.47 -13.72
N ASP A 69 -3.78 -18.41 -14.30
CA ASP A 69 -4.29 -19.34 -15.31
C ASP A 69 -5.37 -20.28 -14.75
N ILE A 70 -5.24 -20.72 -13.49
CA ILE A 70 -6.28 -21.51 -12.80
C ILE A 70 -7.58 -20.70 -12.66
N VAL A 71 -7.48 -19.42 -12.31
CA VAL A 71 -8.64 -18.54 -12.08
C VAL A 71 -9.30 -18.14 -13.39
N GLU A 72 -8.52 -17.72 -14.39
CA GLU A 72 -9.04 -17.27 -15.69
C GLU A 72 -9.44 -18.43 -16.59
N GLY A 73 -8.53 -19.38 -16.83
CA GLY A 73 -8.76 -20.51 -17.73
C GLY A 73 -9.58 -21.64 -17.11
N GLY A 74 -9.36 -21.93 -15.83
CA GLY A 74 -10.02 -23.05 -15.14
C GLY A 74 -11.42 -22.74 -14.61
N MET A 75 -11.69 -21.48 -14.26
CA MET A 75 -12.93 -21.08 -13.59
C MET A 75 -13.71 -19.98 -14.30
N GLY A 76 -13.12 -19.30 -15.30
CA GLY A 76 -13.78 -18.24 -16.05
C GLY A 76 -13.94 -16.92 -15.29
N PHE A 77 -13.20 -16.71 -14.20
CA PHE A 77 -13.17 -15.42 -13.49
C PHE A 77 -12.13 -14.48 -14.10
N SER A 78 -12.33 -13.17 -13.96
CA SER A 78 -11.37 -12.18 -14.49
C SER A 78 -10.40 -11.72 -13.40
N VAL A 79 -9.10 -11.85 -13.64
CA VAL A 79 -8.07 -11.31 -12.75
C VAL A 79 -7.76 -9.88 -13.19
N ILE A 80 -8.14 -8.90 -12.38
CA ILE A 80 -8.00 -7.47 -12.70
C ILE A 80 -6.64 -6.90 -12.28
N TYR A 81 -5.95 -7.52 -11.33
CA TYR A 81 -4.66 -7.07 -10.83
C TYR A 81 -3.89 -8.21 -10.16
N GLY A 82 -2.56 -8.10 -10.11
CA GLY A 82 -1.71 -8.96 -9.31
C GLY A 82 -0.36 -8.29 -9.01
N ASP A 83 0.16 -8.51 -7.80
CA ASP A 83 1.45 -8.00 -7.36
C ASP A 83 2.15 -9.02 -6.47
N THR A 84 3.33 -9.48 -6.90
CA THR A 84 4.28 -10.36 -6.19
C THR A 84 3.70 -11.69 -5.70
N ASP A 85 2.80 -11.65 -4.71
CA ASP A 85 2.16 -12.76 -4.01
C ASP A 85 0.64 -12.58 -3.85
N SER A 86 0.04 -11.61 -4.54
CA SER A 86 -1.40 -11.30 -4.49
C SER A 86 -2.04 -11.26 -5.87
N ILE A 87 -3.30 -11.68 -5.94
CA ILE A 87 -4.17 -11.52 -7.11
C ILE A 87 -5.49 -10.89 -6.68
N MET A 88 -6.08 -10.08 -7.56
CA MET A 88 -7.40 -9.48 -7.37
C MET A 88 -8.33 -9.98 -8.46
N VAL A 89 -9.47 -10.52 -8.04
CA VAL A 89 -10.44 -11.18 -8.92
C VAL A 89 -11.74 -10.38 -8.93
N ASN A 90 -12.23 -10.05 -10.12
CA ASN A 90 -13.54 -9.43 -10.26
C ASN A 90 -14.63 -10.50 -10.22
N THR A 91 -15.41 -10.50 -9.14
CA THR A 91 -16.49 -11.46 -8.90
C THR A 91 -17.77 -11.14 -9.66
N LYS A 92 -17.92 -9.92 -10.19
CA LYS A 92 -19.14 -9.41 -10.87
C LYS A 92 -20.43 -9.56 -10.06
N THR A 93 -20.32 -9.69 -8.74
CA THR A 93 -21.45 -9.79 -7.83
C THR A 93 -21.18 -8.96 -6.60
N ASP A 94 -22.26 -8.42 -6.08
CA ASP A 94 -22.33 -7.54 -4.93
C ASP A 94 -22.69 -8.28 -3.64
N ASP A 95 -23.16 -9.53 -3.77
CA ASP A 95 -23.55 -10.40 -2.68
C ASP A 95 -22.33 -10.98 -1.97
N TYR A 96 -22.10 -10.52 -0.74
CA TYR A 96 -20.95 -10.92 0.06
C TYR A 96 -20.91 -12.41 0.39
N VAL A 97 -22.06 -13.08 0.51
CA VAL A 97 -22.11 -14.53 0.77
C VAL A 97 -21.60 -15.27 -0.46
N LYS A 98 -22.08 -14.92 -1.65
CA LYS A 98 -21.58 -15.48 -2.91
C LYS A 98 -20.10 -15.18 -3.15
N ILE A 99 -19.64 -13.98 -2.80
CA ILE A 99 -18.21 -13.62 -2.89
C ILE A 99 -17.37 -14.56 -2.01
N LYS A 100 -17.80 -14.84 -0.78
CA LYS A 100 -17.11 -15.78 0.10
C LYS A 100 -17.08 -17.19 -0.49
N GLU A 101 -18.20 -17.68 -1.03
CA GLU A 101 -18.23 -19.00 -1.68
C GLU A 101 -17.29 -19.08 -2.89
N ILE A 102 -17.28 -18.06 -3.74
CA ILE A 102 -16.36 -17.95 -4.89
C ILE A 102 -14.91 -17.95 -4.40
N SER A 103 -14.60 -17.15 -3.38
CA SER A 103 -13.25 -17.08 -2.81
C SER A 103 -12.78 -18.44 -2.29
N GLN A 104 -13.66 -19.20 -1.61
CA GLN A 104 -13.32 -20.52 -1.09
C GLN A 104 -13.10 -21.54 -2.22
N LYS A 105 -13.88 -21.47 -3.30
CA LYS A 105 -13.67 -22.31 -4.50
C LYS A 105 -12.30 -22.04 -5.12
N ILE A 106 -11.94 -20.77 -5.31
CA ILE A 106 -10.63 -20.36 -5.84
C ILE A 106 -9.50 -20.84 -4.92
N ILE A 107 -9.59 -20.55 -3.62
CA ILE A 107 -8.60 -20.96 -2.61
C ILE A 107 -8.39 -22.47 -2.64
N ASN A 108 -9.47 -23.24 -2.66
CA ASN A 108 -9.39 -24.71 -2.68
C ASN A 108 -8.71 -25.24 -3.94
N ALA A 109 -9.02 -24.70 -5.12
CA ALA A 109 -8.39 -25.16 -6.35
C ALA A 109 -6.90 -24.85 -6.40
N VAL A 110 -6.49 -23.67 -5.95
CA VAL A 110 -5.07 -23.29 -5.94
C VAL A 110 -4.32 -24.08 -4.87
N ASN A 111 -4.85 -24.20 -3.66
CA ASN A 111 -4.17 -24.88 -2.54
C ASN A 111 -4.03 -26.40 -2.76
N ARG A 112 -4.87 -27.03 -3.60
CA ARG A 112 -4.72 -28.45 -3.96
C ARG A 112 -3.42 -28.75 -4.70
N ASN A 113 -2.86 -27.76 -5.40
CA ASN A 113 -1.65 -27.92 -6.20
C ASN A 113 -0.36 -27.78 -5.39
N TYR A 114 -0.44 -27.39 -4.11
CA TYR A 114 0.75 -27.07 -3.31
C TYR A 114 0.65 -27.61 -1.87
N HIS A 115 1.72 -28.23 -1.39
CA HIS A 115 1.75 -28.79 -0.03
C HIS A 115 1.99 -27.75 1.07
N HIS A 116 2.85 -26.76 0.82
CA HIS A 116 3.30 -25.81 1.83
C HIS A 116 2.84 -24.37 1.58
N LEU A 117 2.65 -24.00 0.30
CA LEU A 117 2.12 -22.72 -0.08
C LEU A 117 0.60 -22.75 0.06
N LYS A 118 0.05 -21.77 0.77
CA LYS A 118 -1.39 -21.59 0.91
C LYS A 118 -1.74 -20.16 0.58
N ILE A 119 -2.74 -19.98 -0.27
CA ILE A 119 -3.42 -18.71 -0.48
C ILE A 119 -4.62 -18.61 0.46
N GLU A 120 -4.92 -17.40 0.88
CA GLU A 120 -6.02 -17.04 1.78
C GLU A 120 -6.72 -15.80 1.22
N LEU A 121 -7.98 -15.58 1.60
CA LEU A 121 -8.69 -14.35 1.27
C LEU A 121 -8.16 -13.24 2.18
N ASP A 122 -7.51 -12.23 1.58
CA ASP A 122 -7.00 -11.07 2.32
C ASP A 122 -8.12 -10.04 2.62
N GLY A 123 -9.00 -9.80 1.63
CA GLY A 123 -10.12 -8.88 1.79
C GLY A 123 -11.03 -8.83 0.57
N VAL A 124 -12.19 -8.19 0.74
CA VAL A 124 -13.14 -7.91 -0.34
C VAL A 124 -13.19 -6.40 -0.53
N PHE A 125 -13.06 -5.92 -1.76
CA PHE A 125 -13.07 -4.49 -2.07
C PHE A 125 -14.33 -4.08 -2.82
N ARG A 126 -14.98 -3.00 -2.36
CA ARG A 126 -16.06 -2.33 -3.08
C ARG A 126 -16.36 -0.93 -2.55
N PRO A 127 -16.28 0.14 -3.37
CA PRO A 127 -15.72 0.17 -4.73
C PRO A 127 -14.18 0.14 -4.74
N MET A 128 -13.59 -0.05 -5.92
CA MET A 128 -12.14 -0.01 -6.14
C MET A 128 -11.80 0.87 -7.35
N LEU A 129 -10.85 1.77 -7.17
CA LEU A 129 -10.21 2.59 -8.20
C LEU A 129 -8.77 2.10 -8.43
N LEU A 130 -8.56 1.37 -9.53
CA LEU A 130 -7.24 0.90 -9.95
C LEU A 130 -6.68 1.85 -11.01
N LEU A 131 -5.62 2.60 -10.69
CA LEU A 131 -5.03 3.56 -11.62
C LEU A 131 -3.83 2.99 -12.38
N LYS A 132 -2.83 2.49 -11.65
CA LYS A 132 -1.59 1.92 -12.21
C LYS A 132 -1.08 0.80 -11.29
N LYS A 133 -0.04 0.09 -11.74
CA LYS A 133 0.67 -0.87 -10.89
C LYS A 133 1.07 -0.22 -9.58
N LYS A 134 0.74 -0.86 -8.45
CA LYS A 134 0.97 -0.39 -7.08
C LYS A 134 0.29 0.95 -6.73
N LYS A 135 -0.65 1.43 -7.55
CA LYS A 135 -1.40 2.67 -7.36
C LYS A 135 -2.90 2.40 -7.45
N TYR A 136 -3.54 2.18 -6.31
CA TYR A 136 -4.97 1.96 -6.22
C TYR A 136 -5.55 2.49 -4.92
N ALA A 137 -6.85 2.71 -4.91
CA ALA A 137 -7.63 2.99 -3.72
C ALA A 137 -8.91 2.17 -3.74
N ALA A 138 -9.32 1.67 -2.59
CA ALA A 138 -10.48 0.81 -2.49
C ALA A 138 -11.14 0.94 -1.11
N MET A 139 -12.42 0.59 -1.04
CA MET A 139 -13.11 0.40 0.23
C MET A 139 -13.12 -1.08 0.58
N SER A 140 -12.34 -1.46 1.59
CA SER A 140 -12.25 -2.81 2.13
C SER A 140 -13.50 -3.11 2.95
N ILE A 141 -14.10 -4.28 2.72
CA ILE A 141 -15.30 -4.75 3.41
C ILE A 141 -14.93 -6.00 4.20
N THR A 142 -15.10 -5.92 5.51
CA THR A 142 -15.01 -7.05 6.43
C THR A 142 -16.31 -7.19 7.20
N MET A 143 -16.67 -8.41 7.61
CA MET A 143 -17.86 -8.60 8.47
C MET A 143 -17.44 -8.48 9.93
N GLY A 144 -18.10 -7.58 10.66
CA GLY A 144 -18.01 -7.53 12.11
C GLY A 144 -18.59 -8.79 12.76
N GLN A 145 -18.33 -8.97 14.05
CA GLN A 145 -18.86 -10.11 14.82
C GLN A 145 -20.40 -10.12 14.83
N ASP A 146 -21.01 -8.94 14.71
CA ASP A 146 -22.47 -8.75 14.71
C ASP A 146 -23.11 -8.94 13.32
N GLY A 147 -22.33 -9.36 12.31
CA GLY A 147 -22.80 -9.51 10.92
C GLY A 147 -22.93 -8.19 10.14
N ILE A 148 -22.59 -7.06 10.76
CA ILE A 148 -22.59 -5.74 10.11
C ILE A 148 -21.28 -5.56 9.31
N PRO A 149 -21.36 -5.13 8.03
CA PRO A 149 -20.16 -4.88 7.22
C PRO A 149 -19.42 -3.63 7.71
N ILE A 150 -18.16 -3.81 8.09
CA ILE A 150 -17.21 -2.76 8.42
C ILE A 150 -16.51 -2.35 7.13
N LYS A 151 -16.62 -1.06 6.80
CA LYS A 151 -15.98 -0.46 5.62
C LYS A 151 -14.73 0.30 6.04
N LYS A 152 -13.60 0.02 5.38
CA LYS A 152 -12.32 0.71 5.62
C LYS A 152 -11.70 1.17 4.32
N LYS A 153 -11.43 2.48 4.18
CA LYS A 153 -10.70 3.03 3.05
C LYS A 153 -9.24 2.56 3.08
N GLU A 154 -8.79 1.99 1.98
CA GLU A 154 -7.41 1.57 1.75
C GLU A 154 -6.84 2.29 0.53
N VAL A 155 -5.72 2.98 0.74
CA VAL A 155 -5.00 3.70 -0.32
C VAL A 155 -3.59 3.16 -0.42
N LYS A 156 -3.17 2.78 -1.63
CA LYS A 156 -1.83 2.25 -1.91
C LYS A 156 -1.19 3.01 -3.05
N GLY A 157 0.02 3.53 -2.79
CA GLY A 157 0.91 4.18 -3.75
C GLY A 157 0.39 5.43 -4.46
N LEU A 158 -0.83 5.89 -4.16
CA LEU A 158 -1.33 7.17 -4.64
C LEU A 158 -0.50 8.33 -4.09
N ASP A 159 -0.48 9.43 -4.84
CA ASP A 159 0.36 10.57 -4.50
C ASP A 159 -0.08 11.25 -3.18
N ILE A 160 -1.37 11.11 -2.82
CA ILE A 160 -1.97 11.60 -1.57
C ILE A 160 -1.37 10.98 -0.29
N ILE A 161 -0.72 9.81 -0.36
CA ILE A 161 -0.05 9.19 0.80
C ILE A 161 1.47 9.39 0.81
N ARG A 162 2.04 10.00 -0.23
CA ARG A 162 3.49 10.20 -0.33
C ARG A 162 3.91 11.42 0.47
N HIS A 163 5.03 11.36 1.18
CA HIS A 163 5.46 12.50 2.00
C HIS A 163 5.85 13.74 1.17
N ASP A 164 6.22 13.56 -0.10
CA ASP A 164 6.78 14.58 -1.00
C ASP A 164 5.75 15.38 -1.80
N TRP A 165 4.49 15.33 -1.38
CA TRP A 165 3.41 16.19 -1.87
C TRP A 165 2.96 17.15 -0.78
N SER A 166 2.53 18.36 -1.19
CA SER A 166 2.00 19.36 -0.28
C SER A 166 0.76 18.85 0.44
N MET A 167 0.52 19.35 1.66
CA MET A 167 -0.67 18.93 2.42
C MET A 167 -1.95 19.29 1.68
N LEU A 168 -1.99 20.46 1.02
CA LEU A 168 -3.13 20.89 0.21
C LEU A 168 -3.48 19.85 -0.86
N ALA A 169 -2.49 19.40 -1.64
CA ALA A 169 -2.71 18.41 -2.70
C ALA A 169 -3.19 17.06 -2.14
N LYS A 170 -2.70 16.67 -0.96
CA LYS A 170 -3.11 15.43 -0.28
C LYS A 170 -4.54 15.49 0.21
N GLU A 171 -4.92 16.58 0.88
CA GLU A 171 -6.28 16.82 1.38
C GLU A 171 -7.26 16.84 0.22
N SER A 172 -7.00 17.67 -0.79
CA SER A 172 -7.86 17.76 -1.97
C SER A 172 -7.98 16.45 -2.74
N GLY A 173 -6.88 15.73 -2.90
CA GLY A 173 -6.91 14.41 -3.52
C GLY A 173 -7.64 13.36 -2.67
N SER A 174 -7.58 13.44 -1.34
CA SER A 174 -8.32 12.56 -0.44
C SER A 174 -9.82 12.83 -0.49
N ASP A 175 -10.22 14.10 -0.49
CA ASP A 175 -11.64 14.50 -0.56
C ASP A 175 -12.28 14.03 -1.88
N ILE A 176 -11.59 14.24 -3.00
CA ILE A 176 -12.03 13.75 -4.31
C ILE A 176 -12.09 12.21 -4.32
N LEU A 177 -11.11 11.55 -3.70
CA LEU A 177 -11.13 10.10 -3.60
C LEU A 177 -12.31 9.60 -2.76
N ASP A 178 -12.67 10.30 -1.69
CA ASP A 178 -13.85 9.98 -0.88
C ASP A 178 -15.15 10.18 -1.66
N LEU A 179 -15.23 11.20 -2.51
CA LEU A 179 -16.34 11.34 -3.46
C LEU A 179 -16.41 10.14 -4.42
N ILE A 180 -15.28 9.73 -5.01
CA ILE A 180 -15.25 8.59 -5.94
C ILE A 180 -15.65 7.28 -5.24
N LEU A 181 -15.18 7.04 -4.00
CA LEU A 181 -15.42 5.78 -3.29
C LEU A 181 -16.76 5.73 -2.53
N SER A 182 -17.40 6.87 -2.27
CA SER A 182 -18.70 6.92 -1.58
C SER A 182 -19.88 6.67 -2.50
N VAL A 183 -19.70 6.89 -3.80
CA VAL A 183 -20.79 6.93 -4.76
C VAL A 183 -21.31 5.53 -5.12
N THR A 184 -22.60 5.31 -4.90
CA THR A 184 -23.36 4.14 -5.39
C THR A 184 -23.93 4.34 -6.80
N ASN A 185 -24.13 5.59 -7.22
CA ASN A 185 -24.56 5.98 -8.56
C ASN A 185 -23.73 7.16 -9.11
N HIS A 186 -23.03 6.96 -10.22
CA HIS A 186 -22.06 7.91 -10.79
C HIS A 186 -22.67 9.21 -11.33
N ASP A 187 -24.00 9.32 -11.35
CA ASP A 187 -24.71 10.54 -11.71
C ASP A 187 -24.27 11.71 -10.82
N ASN A 188 -23.88 12.83 -11.45
CA ASN A 188 -23.39 14.06 -10.82
C ASN A 188 -22.06 13.95 -10.06
N LEU A 189 -21.32 12.83 -10.15
CA LEU A 189 -19.99 12.72 -9.53
C LEU A 189 -19.01 13.74 -10.13
N ILE A 190 -19.04 13.91 -11.45
CA ILE A 190 -18.18 14.86 -12.16
C ILE A 190 -18.49 16.29 -11.73
N ASP A 191 -19.78 16.65 -11.65
CA ASP A 191 -20.22 17.98 -11.24
C ASP A 191 -19.76 18.30 -9.81
N LYS A 192 -19.91 17.35 -8.86
CA LYS A 192 -19.41 17.51 -7.49
C LYS A 192 -17.90 17.72 -7.42
N ILE A 193 -17.13 16.99 -8.22
CA ILE A 193 -15.67 17.16 -8.28
C ILE A 193 -15.33 18.55 -8.86
N GLN A 194 -16.05 18.98 -9.89
CA GLN A 194 -15.85 20.28 -10.51
C GLN A 194 -16.17 21.42 -9.53
N GLU A 195 -17.31 21.37 -8.84
CA GLU A 195 -17.70 22.33 -7.80
C GLU A 195 -16.65 22.40 -6.69
N TYR A 196 -16.15 21.25 -6.22
CA TYR A 196 -15.09 21.20 -5.22
C TYR A 196 -13.81 21.90 -5.70
N LEU A 197 -13.37 21.61 -6.93
CA LEU A 197 -12.16 22.21 -7.51
C LEU A 197 -12.32 23.72 -7.75
N MET A 198 -13.50 24.18 -8.18
CA MET A 198 -13.81 25.60 -8.33
C MET A 198 -13.74 26.33 -6.98
N ALA A 199 -14.37 25.79 -5.94
CA ALA A 199 -14.32 26.36 -4.60
C ALA A 199 -12.89 26.38 -4.02
N LEU A 200 -12.07 25.36 -4.32
CA LEU A 200 -10.66 25.33 -3.93
C LEU A 200 -9.86 26.43 -4.65
N ASN A 201 -10.11 26.65 -5.94
CA ASN A 201 -9.48 27.70 -6.72
C ASN A 201 -9.83 29.10 -6.20
N ASP A 202 -11.08 29.33 -5.81
CA ASP A 202 -11.49 30.60 -5.22
C ASP A 202 -10.78 30.87 -3.89
N LYS A 203 -10.63 29.84 -3.04
CA LYS A 203 -9.87 29.94 -1.79
C LYS A 203 -8.40 30.29 -2.02
N LEU A 204 -7.79 29.72 -3.06
CA LEU A 204 -6.42 30.04 -3.49
C LEU A 204 -6.29 31.49 -3.94
N ASN A 205 -7.20 31.97 -4.80
CA ASN A 205 -7.19 33.35 -5.30
C ASN A 205 -7.43 34.38 -4.18
N GLN A 206 -8.17 34.00 -3.14
CA GLN A 206 -8.41 34.83 -1.96
C GLN A 206 -7.28 34.76 -0.92
N ASN A 207 -6.22 33.98 -1.15
CA ASN A 207 -5.14 33.71 -0.19
C ASN A 207 -5.66 33.24 1.20
N SER A 208 -6.75 32.48 1.22
CA SER A 208 -7.41 32.02 2.45
C SER A 208 -6.88 30.68 2.97
N ILE A 209 -5.85 30.12 2.34
CA ILE A 209 -5.24 28.84 2.69
C ILE A 209 -3.93 29.11 3.43
N GLU A 210 -3.78 28.46 4.58
CA GLU A 210 -2.57 28.49 5.41
C GLU A 210 -1.31 28.09 4.62
N ILE A 211 -0.22 28.86 4.81
CA ILE A 211 1.03 28.67 4.07
C ILE A 211 1.66 27.28 4.34
N GLU A 212 1.43 26.75 5.54
CA GLU A 212 1.86 25.43 5.99
C GLU A 212 1.33 24.32 5.07
N LYS A 213 0.16 24.51 4.46
CA LYS A 213 -0.43 23.52 3.56
C LYS A 213 0.31 23.39 2.24
N PHE A 214 1.10 24.39 1.86
CA PHE A 214 1.91 24.38 0.63
C PHE A 214 3.27 23.70 0.83
N ILE A 215 3.69 23.44 2.07
CA ILE A 215 5.01 22.87 2.35
C ILE A 215 5.13 21.46 1.75
N ILE A 216 6.18 21.27 0.96
CA ILE A 216 6.64 20.00 0.40
C ILE A 216 7.86 19.54 1.19
N LYS A 217 7.91 18.24 1.51
CA LYS A 217 8.98 17.64 2.32
C LYS A 217 9.78 16.62 1.53
N LYS A 218 11.10 16.77 1.47
CA LYS A 218 11.97 15.82 0.76
C LYS A 218 13.23 15.47 1.53
N ASN A 219 13.51 14.17 1.64
CA ASN A 219 14.64 13.65 2.39
C ASN A 219 15.91 13.65 1.54
N LEU A 220 17.05 13.96 2.17
CA LEU A 220 18.36 13.84 1.55
C LEU A 220 18.87 12.41 1.65
N THR A 221 19.08 11.77 0.50
CA THR A 221 19.59 10.38 0.42
C THR A 221 21.10 10.30 0.31
N LYS A 222 21.75 11.41 -0.05
CA LYS A 222 23.19 11.58 -0.22
C LYS A 222 23.61 12.90 0.41
N ARG A 223 24.93 13.10 0.54
CA ARG A 223 25.46 14.42 0.90
C ARG A 223 25.13 15.40 -0.22
N ILE A 224 24.94 16.67 0.14
CA ILE A 224 24.52 17.70 -0.82
C ILE A 224 25.57 17.84 -1.93
N GLU A 225 26.84 17.65 -1.62
CA GLU A 225 27.96 17.75 -2.56
C GLU A 225 27.90 16.70 -3.68
N GLU A 226 27.34 15.52 -3.37
CA GLU A 226 27.27 14.34 -4.25
C GLU A 226 26.12 14.41 -5.27
N TYR A 227 25.22 15.40 -5.16
CA TYR A 227 24.21 15.63 -6.18
C TYR A 227 24.82 16.36 -7.36
N GLY A 228 24.74 15.76 -8.55
CA GLY A 228 25.24 16.37 -9.78
C GLY A 228 24.43 17.59 -10.24
N ASP A 229 23.14 17.65 -9.88
CA ASP A 229 22.21 18.66 -10.36
C ASP A 229 21.57 19.46 -9.22
N LYS A 230 22.42 20.27 -8.55
CA LYS A 230 22.05 21.05 -7.35
C LYS A 230 21.05 22.17 -7.64
N LYS A 231 21.01 22.67 -8.88
CA LYS A 231 20.20 23.84 -9.26
C LYS A 231 18.80 23.48 -9.76
N SER A 232 18.59 22.28 -10.29
CA SER A 232 17.26 21.86 -10.74
C SER A 232 16.35 21.39 -9.61
N GLN A 233 16.91 21.08 -8.43
CA GLN A 233 16.18 20.46 -7.34
C GLN A 233 15.89 21.46 -6.21
N SER A 234 14.62 21.84 -6.04
CA SER A 234 14.19 22.87 -5.08
C SER A 234 14.65 22.62 -3.64
N HIS A 235 14.50 21.39 -3.13
CA HIS A 235 15.00 21.01 -1.80
C HIS A 235 16.52 21.17 -1.63
N LEU A 236 17.33 21.00 -2.69
CA LEU A 236 18.78 21.22 -2.60
C LEU A 236 19.13 22.71 -2.54
N LEU A 237 18.40 23.56 -3.27
CA LEU A 237 18.56 25.02 -3.18
C LEU A 237 18.23 25.52 -1.78
N VAL A 238 17.14 25.03 -1.18
CA VAL A 238 16.78 25.38 0.20
C VAL A 238 17.82 24.84 1.19
N ALA A 239 18.27 23.60 1.03
CA ALA A 239 19.31 23.04 1.88
C ALA A 239 20.61 23.86 1.83
N HIS A 240 21.03 24.32 0.63
CA HIS A 240 22.18 25.20 0.48
C HIS A 240 22.01 26.54 1.20
N ARG A 241 20.82 27.16 1.12
CA ARG A 241 20.52 28.39 1.86
C ARG A 241 20.59 28.17 3.37
N LEU A 242 20.04 27.06 3.86
CA LEU A 242 20.08 26.71 5.28
C LEU A 242 21.52 26.47 5.77
N ILE A 243 22.38 25.84 4.95
CA ILE A 243 23.81 25.70 5.28
C ILE A 243 24.51 27.06 5.33
N SER A 244 24.22 27.95 4.37
CA SER A 244 24.79 29.31 4.38
C SER A 244 24.37 30.13 5.61
N GLN A 245 23.22 29.78 6.21
CA GLN A 245 22.73 30.35 7.47
C GLN A 245 23.30 29.64 8.72
N GLY A 246 24.24 28.71 8.55
CA GLY A 246 24.89 28.00 9.65
C GLY A 246 24.16 26.76 10.15
N LYS A 247 23.07 26.31 9.49
CA LYS A 247 22.43 25.04 9.86
C LYS A 247 23.24 23.86 9.34
N LYS A 248 23.46 22.88 10.22
CA LYS A 248 24.06 21.60 9.85
C LYS A 248 22.99 20.71 9.22
N ILE A 249 23.21 20.31 7.97
CA ILE A 249 22.34 19.38 7.24
C ILE A 249 23.17 18.15 6.86
N THR A 250 22.58 16.98 7.05
CA THR A 250 23.20 15.67 6.91
C THR A 250 22.32 14.70 6.11
N ILE A 251 22.88 13.53 5.80
CA ILE A 251 22.15 12.46 5.11
C ILE A 251 21.01 11.99 6.02
N GLY A 252 19.81 11.87 5.47
CA GLY A 252 18.60 11.47 6.20
C GLY A 252 17.73 12.64 6.63
N ASP A 253 18.25 13.87 6.63
CA ASP A 253 17.47 15.05 7.00
C ASP A 253 16.37 15.34 5.96
N THR A 254 15.23 15.79 6.47
CA THR A 254 14.07 16.23 5.67
C THR A 254 14.15 17.72 5.46
N ILE A 255 14.07 18.15 4.20
CA ILE A 255 14.04 19.55 3.81
C ILE A 255 12.62 19.94 3.42
N ASP A 256 12.10 20.93 4.15
CA ASP A 256 10.79 21.53 3.93
C ASP A 256 10.96 22.76 3.03
N TYR A 257 10.18 22.85 1.95
CA TYR A 257 10.21 23.96 1.01
C TYR A 257 8.83 24.22 0.40
N ILE A 258 8.65 25.41 -0.16
CA ILE A 258 7.48 25.83 -0.95
C ILE A 258 7.98 26.18 -2.35
#